data_AF-A0A3S5FF07-F1
#
_entry.id   AF-A0A3S5FF07-F1
#
_cell.length_a   1.000
_cell.length_b   1.000
_cell.length_c   1.000
_cell.angle_alpha   90.00
_cell.angle_beta   90.00
_cell.angle_gamma   90.00
#
_symmetry.space_group_name_H-M   'P 1'
#
loop_
_entity.id
_entity.type
_entity.pdbx_description
1 polymer ?
#
loop_
_entity_poly.entity_id
_entity_poly.type
_entity_poly.pdbx_seq_one_letter_code
_entity_poly.pdbx_strand_id
1 'polypeptide(L)' 'MNMPLNSDGTVMFNATLFALVRTNLKIKTEGAPVDQLNEELRAVIKKIWKRTNSKLLDQVVPPAGGKPS' A
#
# COMPACT_ATOMS: atom_id res chain seq x y z
N MET A 1 -3.30 -10.51 -0.61
CA MET A 1 -3.08 -9.38 -1.52
C MET A 1 -3.99 -8.25 -1.07
N ASN A 2 -3.43 -7.08 -0.71
CA ASN A 2 -4.21 -5.90 -0.30
C ASN A 2 -4.29 -4.92 -1.46
N MET A 3 -5.20 -5.13 -2.41
CA MET A 3 -5.42 -4.21 -3.52
C MET A 3 -6.74 -3.47 -3.33
N PRO A 4 -6.75 -2.13 -3.30
CA PRO A 4 -7.99 -1.37 -3.34
C PRO A 4 -8.66 -1.52 -4.72
N LEU A 5 -9.96 -1.77 -4.71
CA LEU A 5 -10.81 -1.79 -5.89
C LEU A 5 -11.39 -0.40 -6.13
N ASN A 6 -11.41 0.05 -7.38
CA ASN A 6 -12.15 1.23 -7.81
C ASN A 6 -13.66 0.95 -7.77
N SER A 7 -14.47 2.01 -7.82
CA SER A 7 -15.95 1.91 -7.79
C SER A 7 -16.54 1.13 -8.96
N ASP A 8 -15.83 1.07 -10.09
CA ASP A 8 -16.18 0.35 -11.31
C ASP A 8 -15.67 -1.10 -11.32
N GLY A 9 -15.06 -1.57 -10.22
CA GLY A 9 -14.50 -2.92 -10.11
C GLY A 9 -13.11 -3.08 -10.74
N THR A 10 -12.52 -2.01 -11.29
CA THR A 10 -11.15 -2.05 -11.82
C THR A 10 -10.12 -1.89 -10.71
N VAL A 11 -8.87 -2.25 -11.00
CA VAL A 11 -7.72 -2.02 -10.12
C VAL A 11 -6.68 -1.17 -10.84
N MET A 12 -6.00 -0.32 -10.08
CA MET A 12 -4.98 0.54 -10.66
C MET A 12 -3.66 -0.21 -10.89
N PHE A 13 -3.02 -0.01 -12.05
CA PHE A 13 -1.75 -0.65 -12.41
C PHE A 13 -0.67 -0.54 -11.34
N ASN A 14 -0.41 0.65 -10.79
CA ASN A 14 0.62 0.85 -9.76
C ASN A 14 0.31 0.10 -8.47
N ALA A 15 -0.97 -0.02 -8.10
CA ALA A 15 -1.39 -0.79 -6.93
C ALA A 15 -1.13 -2.28 -7.15
N THR A 16 -1.45 -2.79 -8.35
CA THR A 16 -1.19 -4.18 -8.74
C THR A 16 0.29 -4.51 -8.78
N LEU A 17 1.09 -3.69 -9.45
CA LEU A 17 2.55 -3.87 -9.53
C LEU A 17 3.17 -3.87 -8.13
N PHE A 18 2.82 -2.89 -7.30
CA PHE A 18 3.35 -2.81 -5.94
C PHE A 18 2.93 -4.01 -5.10
N ALA A 19 1.67 -4.45 -5.17
CA ALA A 19 1.19 -5.60 -4.42
C ALA A 19 1.94 -6.88 -4.81
N LEU A 20 2.17 -7.11 -6.11
CA LEU A 20 2.95 -8.25 -6.60
C LEU A 20 4.39 -8.21 -6.07
N VAL A 21 5.07 -7.06 -6.18
CA VAL A 21 6.44 -6.90 -5.69
C VAL A 21 6.51 -7.08 -4.17
N ARG A 22 5.59 -6.46 -3.42
CA ARG A 22 5.52 -6.56 -1.95
C ARG A 22 5.35 -8.01 -1.50
N THR A 23 4.49 -8.76 -2.15
CA THR A 23 4.23 -10.17 -1.83
C THR A 23 5.43 -11.06 -2.18
N ASN A 24 6.03 -10.91 -3.36
CA ASN A 24 7.18 -11.72 -3.76
C ASN A 24 8.41 -11.50 -2.86
N LEU A 25 8.61 -10.27 -2.40
CA LEU A 25 9.71 -9.91 -1.50
C LEU A 25 9.36 -10.04 -0.01
N LYS A 26 8.14 -10.47 0.32
CA LYS A 26 7.62 -10.59 1.71
C LYS A 26 7.80 -9.31 2.55
N ILE A 27 7.60 -8.15 1.92
CA ILE A 27 7.79 -6.85 2.60
C ILE A 27 6.58 -6.58 3.50
N LYS A 28 6.78 -6.73 4.82
CA LYS A 28 5.75 -6.42 5.84
C LYS A 28 4.41 -7.09 5.50
N THR A 29 4.44 -8.41 5.29
CA THR A 29 3.27 -9.20 4.83
C THR A 29 2.67 -10.11 5.91
N GLU A 30 3.35 -10.31 7.04
CA GLU A 30 2.95 -11.26 8.09
C GLU A 30 3.39 -10.76 9.49
N GLY A 31 2.86 -11.40 10.54
CA GLY A 31 3.28 -11.15 11.93
C GLY A 31 2.54 -10.02 12.66
N ALA A 32 1.64 -9.30 12.01
CA ALA A 32 0.80 -8.26 12.62
C ALA A 32 -0.47 -8.01 11.80
N PRO A 33 -1.47 -7.29 12.35
CA PRO A 33 -2.63 -6.82 11.60
C PRO A 33 -2.24 -5.98 10.38
N VAL A 34 -3.04 -6.08 9.32
CA VAL A 34 -2.73 -5.47 8.02
C VAL A 34 -2.54 -3.96 8.08
N ASP A 35 -3.35 -3.27 8.88
CA ASP A 35 -3.29 -1.83 9.05
C ASP A 35 -1.97 -1.40 9.72
N GLN A 36 -1.52 -2.18 10.70
CA GLN A 36 -0.23 -1.95 11.36
C GLN A 36 0.92 -2.14 10.36
N LEU A 37 0.89 -3.24 9.60
CA LEU A 37 1.91 -3.51 8.58
C LEU A 37 1.96 -2.42 7.50
N ASN A 38 0.82 -1.87 7.13
CA ASN A 38 0.72 -0.76 6.18
C ASN A 38 1.30 0.54 6.76
N GLU A 39 0.98 0.89 8.01
CA GLU A 39 1.55 2.09 8.65
C GLU A 39 3.07 2.00 8.81
N GLU A 40 3.58 0.84 9.24
CA GLU A 40 5.03 0.60 9.32
C GLU A 40 5.69 0.75 7.96
N LEU A 41 5.09 0.20 6.90
CA LEU A 41 5.60 0.31 5.54
C LEU A 41 5.57 1.76 5.03
N ARG A 42 4.50 2.51 5.31
CA ARG A 42 4.39 3.94 4.97
C ARG A 42 5.47 4.76 5.65
N ALA A 43 5.76 4.48 6.92
CA ALA A 43 6.83 5.14 7.66
C ALA A 43 8.21 4.86 7.04
N VAL A 44 8.50 3.61 6.67
CA VAL A 44 9.76 3.24 5.99
C VAL A 44 9.89 3.96 4.64
N ILE A 45 8.85 3.96 3.81
CA ILE A 45 8.86 4.63 2.51
C ILE A 45 9.11 6.14 2.67
N LYS A 46 8.43 6.81 3.60
CA LYS A 46 8.62 8.25 3.86
C LYS A 46 10.02 8.57 4.39
N LYS A 47 10.64 7.66 5.15
CA LYS A 47 12.01 7.82 5.66
C LYS A 47 13.05 7.78 4.53
N ILE A 48 12.87 6.89 3.55
CA ILE A 48 13.77 6.73 2.41
C ILE A 48 13.51 7.83 1.37
N TRP A 49 12.24 8.05 1.01
CA TRP A 49 11.80 9.01 -0.01
C TRP A 49 11.01 10.16 0.61
N LYS A 50 11.72 11.22 1.02
CA LYS A 50 11.17 12.40 1.71
C LYS A 50 10.11 13.19 0.91
N ARG A 51 10.08 13.05 -0.42
CA ARG A 51 9.14 13.76 -1.33
C ARG A 51 8.18 12.80 -2.03
N THR A 52 7.84 11.68 -1.40
CA THR A 52 6.85 10.74 -1.94
C THR A 52 5.50 11.42 -2.07
N ASN A 53 4.89 11.35 -3.26
CA ASN A 53 3.54 11.86 -3.49
C ASN A 53 2.53 11.08 -2.60
N SER A 54 1.76 11.80 -1.79
CA SER A 54 0.79 11.21 -0.86
C SER A 54 -0.28 10.38 -1.57
N LYS A 55 -0.79 10.85 -2.70
CA LYS A 55 -1.81 10.13 -3.50
C LYS A 55 -1.28 8.81 -4.03
N LEU A 56 -0.03 8.80 -4.52
CA LEU A 56 0.62 7.56 -4.96
C LEU A 56 0.82 6.61 -3.78
N LEU A 57 1.25 7.13 -2.63
CA LEU A 57 1.46 6.32 -1.43
C LEU A 57 0.15 5.68 -0.95
N ASP A 58 -0.96 6.44 -0.94
CA ASP A 58 -2.28 5.94 -0.55
C ASP A 58 -2.80 4.88 -1.53
N GLN A 59 -2.49 5.03 -2.82
CA GLN A 59 -2.85 4.07 -3.85
C GLN A 59 -2.11 2.73 -3.69
N VAL A 60 -0.83 2.75 -3.32
CA VAL A 60 0.01 1.53 -3.25
C VAL A 60 0.08 0.93 -1.84
N VAL A 61 -0.09 1.75 -0.80
CA VAL A 61 -0.19 1.34 0.61
C VAL A 61 -1.30 2.14 1.29
N PRO A 62 -2.54 1.61 1.31
CA PRO A 62 -3.68 2.28 1.92
C PRO A 62 -3.43 2.61 3.41
N PRO A 63 -3.84 3.79 3.90
CA PRO A 63 -3.77 4.13 5.32
C PRO A 63 -4.74 3.27 6.13
N ALA A 64 -4.48 3.15 7.44
CA ALA A 64 -5.36 2.43 8.36
C ALA A 64 -6.81 2.96 8.28
N GLY A 65 -7.78 2.08 8.05
CA GLY A 65 -9.20 2.43 7.93
C GLY A 65 -9.63 3.07 6.60
N GLY A 66 -8.74 3.17 5.61
CA GLY A 66 -9.02 3.84 4.34
C GLY A 66 -9.91 3.03 3.38
N LYS A 67 -11.19 3.39 3.28
CA LYS A 67 -11.86 3.33 1.97
C LYS A 67 -11.14 4.33 1.05
N PRO A 68 -10.73 3.93 -0.17
CA PRO A 68 -10.23 4.91 -1.15
C PRO A 68 -11.38 5.88 -1.45
N SER A 69 -11.16 7.16 -1.18
CA SER A 69 -12.04 8.26 -1.57
C SER A 69 -11.81 8.65 -3.02
#